data_AF-A0A1B6KJZ1-F1
#
_entry.id   AF-A0A1B6KJZ1-F1
#
_cell.length_a   1.000
_cell.length_b   1.000
_cell.length_c   1.000
_cell.angle_alpha   90.00
_cell.angle_beta   90.00
_cell.angle_gamma   90.00
#
_symmetry.space_group_name_H-M   'P 1'
#
loop_
_entity.id
_entity.type
_entity.pdbx_description
1 polymer ?
#
loop_
_entity_poly.entity_id
_entity_poly.type
_entity_poly.pdbx_seq_one_letter_code
_entity_poly.pdbx_strand_id
1 'polypeptide(L)'
;FGKDEFSIKYYVCELLTLVLKREENLSVTFLYDKLEVQLRALDSLGVTKDKYAAILFPLVESAIPEPIFKVWERHRVVKNASTKDADSCLSQLLEFLKIEVEAEERLKLRSNKFGSDENCVKQASKPY
;
A
#
# COMPACT_ATOMS: atom_id res chain seq x y z
N PHE A 1 -28.98 15.38 1.97
CA PHE A 1 -29.20 14.09 2.63
C PHE A 1 -28.74 12.89 1.80
N GLY A 2 -28.96 12.82 0.48
CA GLY A 2 -28.52 11.63 -0.31
C GLY A 2 -27.06 11.61 -0.81
N LYS A 3 -26.38 12.77 -0.93
CA LYS A 3 -25.05 12.84 -1.57
C LYS A 3 -23.98 12.01 -0.83
N ASP A 4 -24.04 11.99 0.49
CA ASP A 4 -23.05 11.32 1.32
C ASP A 4 -23.24 9.80 1.26
N GLU A 5 -24.48 9.31 1.26
CA GLU A 5 -24.78 7.88 1.10
C GLU A 5 -24.30 7.33 -0.25
N PHE A 6 -24.52 8.07 -1.34
CA PHE A 6 -23.98 7.70 -2.66
C PHE A 6 -22.45 7.70 -2.66
N SER A 7 -21.82 8.67 -1.98
CA SER A 7 -20.35 8.77 -1.91
C SER A 7 -19.76 7.63 -1.10
N ILE A 8 -20.35 7.30 0.05
CA ILE A 8 -19.97 6.14 0.87
C ILE A 8 -20.06 4.87 0.03
N LYS A 9 -21.20 4.66 -0.66
CA LYS A 9 -21.38 3.50 -1.54
C LYS A 9 -20.29 3.44 -2.61
N TYR A 10 -20.01 4.57 -3.26
CA TYR A 10 -18.97 4.64 -4.28
C TYR A 10 -17.61 4.21 -3.72
N TYR A 11 -17.16 4.77 -2.61
CA TYR A 11 -15.85 4.45 -2.03
C TYR A 11 -15.76 2.99 -1.51
N VAL A 12 -16.85 2.45 -0.95
CA VAL A 12 -16.91 1.03 -0.59
C VAL A 12 -16.86 0.12 -1.83
N CYS A 13 -17.56 0.49 -2.91
CA CYS A 13 -17.51 -0.25 -4.17
C CYS A 13 -16.11 -0.21 -4.82
N GLU A 14 -15.40 0.91 -4.71
CA GLU A 14 -14.02 1.03 -5.17
C GLU A 14 -13.08 0.12 -4.35
N LEU A 15 -13.23 0.08 -3.01
CA LEU A 15 -12.50 -0.89 -2.18
C LEU A 15 -12.78 -2.34 -2.59
N LEU A 16 -14.06 -2.69 -2.81
CA LEU A 16 -14.44 -4.02 -3.30
C LEU A 16 -13.84 -4.31 -4.67
N THR A 17 -13.74 -3.30 -5.53
CA THR A 17 -13.10 -3.45 -6.85
C THR A 17 -11.62 -3.79 -6.71
N LEU A 18 -10.91 -3.21 -5.74
CA LEU A 18 -9.52 -3.60 -5.44
C LEU A 18 -9.41 -5.05 -4.98
N VAL A 19 -10.36 -5.51 -4.16
CA VAL A 19 -10.42 -6.92 -3.71
C VAL A 19 -10.66 -7.87 -4.88
N LEU A 20 -11.58 -7.54 -5.78
CA LEU A 20 -11.97 -8.39 -6.91
C LEU A 20 -10.94 -8.40 -8.04
N LYS A 21 -10.33 -7.24 -8.32
CA LYS A 21 -9.27 -7.09 -9.32
C LYS A 21 -7.88 -7.28 -8.72
N ARG A 22 -7.77 -8.11 -7.67
CA ARG A 22 -6.50 -8.41 -7.03
C ARG A 22 -5.58 -9.04 -8.07
N GLU A 23 -4.71 -8.21 -8.62
CA GLU A 23 -3.65 -8.60 -9.53
C GLU A 23 -2.43 -8.97 -8.70
N GLU A 24 -1.83 -10.14 -8.98
CA GLU A 24 -0.68 -10.66 -8.21
C GLU A 24 0.55 -9.74 -8.27
N ASN A 25 0.64 -8.92 -9.33
CA ASN A 25 1.76 -8.02 -9.60
C ASN A 25 1.43 -6.54 -9.34
N LEU A 26 0.39 -6.24 -8.55
CA LEU A 26 0.10 -4.85 -8.17
C LEU A 26 1.27 -4.25 -7.39
N SER A 27 1.71 -3.07 -7.83
CA SER A 27 2.66 -2.25 -7.07
C SER A 27 2.07 -1.90 -5.71
N VAL A 28 2.89 -2.06 -4.67
CA VAL A 28 2.52 -1.69 -3.29
C VAL A 28 2.17 -0.20 -3.22
N THR A 29 2.89 0.66 -3.95
CA THR A 29 2.60 2.09 -4.06
C THR A 29 1.19 2.34 -4.57
N PHE A 30 0.82 1.73 -5.70
CA PHE A 30 -0.51 1.93 -6.28
C PHE A 30 -1.61 1.44 -5.34
N LEU A 31 -1.41 0.28 -4.71
CA LEU A 31 -2.37 -0.27 -3.76
C LEU A 31 -2.55 0.64 -2.55
N TYR A 32 -1.45 1.11 -1.95
CA TYR A 32 -1.47 2.00 -0.80
C TYR A 32 -2.17 3.32 -1.12
N ASP A 33 -1.81 3.97 -2.22
CA ASP A 33 -2.42 5.25 -2.64
C ASP A 33 -3.94 5.11 -2.79
N LYS A 34 -4.40 4.02 -3.44
CA LYS A 34 -5.82 3.76 -3.59
C LYS A 34 -6.50 3.55 -2.25
N LEU A 35 -5.96 2.67 -1.40
CA LEU A 35 -6.50 2.40 -0.08
C LEU A 35 -6.58 3.67 0.77
N GLU A 36 -5.52 4.49 0.79
CA GLU A 36 -5.46 5.73 1.56
C GLU A 36 -6.52 6.73 1.09
N VAL A 37 -6.68 6.91 -0.22
CA VAL A 37 -7.70 7.79 -0.80
C VAL A 37 -9.10 7.33 -0.39
N GLN A 38 -9.42 6.04 -0.55
CA GLN A 38 -10.74 5.51 -0.21
C GLN A 38 -11.03 5.64 1.29
N LEU A 39 -10.09 5.23 2.14
CA LEU A 39 -10.26 5.25 3.59
C LEU A 39 -10.35 6.68 4.14
N ARG A 40 -9.54 7.62 3.65
CA ARG A 40 -9.62 9.03 4.04
C ARG A 40 -10.96 9.65 3.65
N ALA A 41 -11.45 9.34 2.45
CA ALA A 41 -12.75 9.83 2.01
C ALA A 41 -13.90 9.26 2.86
N LEU A 42 -13.86 7.96 3.16
CA LEU A 42 -14.81 7.30 4.06
C LEU A 42 -14.78 7.91 5.47
N ASP A 43 -13.60 8.19 6.01
CA ASP A 43 -13.42 8.81 7.32
C ASP A 43 -14.07 10.22 7.37
N SER A 44 -13.87 11.03 6.33
CA SER A 44 -14.50 12.36 6.19
C SER A 44 -16.04 12.32 6.09
N LEU A 45 -16.59 11.17 5.69
CA LEU A 45 -18.04 10.93 5.60
C LEU A 45 -18.59 10.28 6.86
N GLY A 46 -17.79 10.13 7.92
CA GLY A 46 -18.18 9.55 9.21
C GLY A 46 -18.09 8.03 9.28
N VAL A 47 -17.52 7.37 8.26
CA VAL A 47 -17.18 5.94 8.27
C VAL A 47 -15.78 5.79 8.87
N THR A 48 -15.70 6.07 10.16
CA THR A 48 -14.47 6.14 10.92
C THR A 48 -14.00 4.74 11.36
N LYS A 49 -12.70 4.58 11.58
CA LYS A 49 -12.13 3.27 11.94
C LYS A 49 -12.63 2.77 13.30
N ASP A 50 -12.91 3.64 14.27
CA ASP A 50 -13.44 3.25 15.58
C ASP A 50 -14.80 2.52 15.50
N LYS A 51 -15.63 2.86 14.51
CA LYS A 51 -16.95 2.25 14.33
C LYS A 51 -16.96 1.11 13.30
N TYR A 52 -16.12 1.22 12.28
CA TYR A 52 -16.19 0.36 11.10
C TYR A 52 -14.95 -0.50 10.88
N ALA A 53 -13.95 -0.49 11.77
CA ALA A 53 -12.74 -1.30 11.62
C ALA A 53 -13.03 -2.79 11.43
N ALA A 54 -14.06 -3.34 12.10
CA ALA A 54 -14.44 -4.74 11.94
C ALA A 54 -14.85 -5.11 10.50
N ILE A 55 -15.26 -4.14 9.68
CA ILE A 55 -15.63 -4.32 8.27
C ILE A 55 -14.50 -3.83 7.36
N LEU A 56 -13.88 -2.69 7.67
CA LEU A 56 -12.81 -2.11 6.86
C LEU A 56 -11.54 -2.99 6.88
N PHE A 57 -11.19 -3.56 8.03
CA PHE A 57 -10.02 -4.42 8.16
C PHE A 57 -10.05 -5.62 7.19
N PRO A 58 -11.07 -6.49 7.20
CA PRO A 58 -11.09 -7.64 6.29
C PRO A 58 -11.15 -7.22 4.81
N LEU A 59 -11.74 -6.07 4.48
CA LEU A 59 -11.71 -5.53 3.10
C LEU A 59 -10.30 -5.13 2.66
N VAL A 60 -9.59 -4.38 3.51
CA VAL A 60 -8.22 -3.95 3.24
C VAL A 60 -7.29 -5.15 3.21
N GLU A 61 -7.42 -6.08 4.16
CA GLU A 61 -6.66 -7.33 4.18
C GLU A 61 -6.89 -8.15 2.90
N SER A 62 -8.14 -8.20 2.42
CA SER A 62 -8.50 -8.88 1.17
C SER A 62 -8.12 -8.13 -0.10
N ALA A 63 -7.69 -6.87 -0.04
CA ALA A 63 -7.21 -6.16 -1.23
C ALA A 63 -5.73 -6.45 -1.51
N ILE A 64 -5.00 -7.01 -0.54
CA ILE A 64 -3.55 -7.14 -0.60
C ILE A 64 -3.14 -8.42 -1.34
N PRO A 65 -2.25 -8.35 -2.36
CA PRO A 65 -1.68 -9.52 -3.01
C PRO A 65 -0.94 -10.47 -2.04
N GLU A 66 -0.98 -11.78 -2.32
CA GLU A 66 -0.38 -12.81 -1.46
C GLU A 66 1.11 -12.56 -1.10
N PRO A 67 1.99 -12.12 -2.02
CA PRO A 67 3.39 -11.85 -1.68
C PRO A 67 3.54 -10.78 -0.59
N ILE A 68 2.76 -9.70 -0.68
CA ILE A 68 2.79 -8.60 0.27
C ILE A 68 2.17 -9.05 1.60
N PHE A 69 1.09 -9.81 1.54
CA PHE A 69 0.44 -10.36 2.73
C PHE A 69 1.37 -11.28 3.53
N LYS A 70 2.20 -12.10 2.87
CA LYS A 70 3.22 -12.92 3.54
C LYS A 70 4.29 -12.10 4.26
N VAL A 71 4.64 -10.93 3.76
CA VAL A 71 5.58 -10.02 4.44
C VAL A 71 4.89 -9.38 5.65
N TRP A 72 3.67 -8.90 5.47
CA TRP A 72 2.84 -8.37 6.56
C TRP A 72 2.69 -9.38 7.70
N GLU A 73 2.37 -10.64 7.40
CA GLU A 73 2.15 -11.67 8.42
C GLU A 73 3.39 -11.90 9.28
N ARG A 74 4.58 -11.94 8.64
CA ARG A 74 5.86 -12.04 9.34
C ARG A 74 6.09 -10.83 10.24
N HIS A 75 5.81 -9.63 9.74
CA HIS A 75 5.96 -8.37 10.50
C HIS A 75 5.01 -8.30 11.69
N ARG A 76 3.76 -8.75 11.51
CA ARG A 76 2.71 -8.79 12.53
C ARG A 76 3.12 -9.69 13.70
N VAL A 77 3.64 -10.88 13.40
CA VAL A 77 4.14 -11.82 14.41
C VAL A 77 5.32 -11.23 15.18
N VAL A 78 6.30 -10.62 14.49
CA VAL A 78 7.48 -10.02 15.15
C VAL A 78 7.08 -8.87 16.08
N LYS A 79 6.08 -8.06 15.71
CA LYS A 79 5.60 -6.95 16.52
C LYS A 79 4.68 -7.35 17.69
N ASN A 80 4.39 -8.64 17.90
CA ASN A 80 3.37 -9.11 18.85
C ASN A 80 2.05 -8.34 18.74
N ALA A 81 1.67 -8.00 17.51
CA ALA A 81 0.44 -7.25 17.25
C ALA A 81 -0.77 -8.09 17.67
N SER A 82 -1.58 -7.56 18.57
CA SER A 82 -2.81 -8.23 19.02
C SER A 82 -3.85 -8.20 17.92
N THR A 83 -4.30 -9.38 17.45
CA THR A 83 -5.39 -9.51 16.47
C THR A 83 -6.78 -9.27 17.07
N LYS A 84 -6.86 -8.95 18.36
CA LYS A 84 -8.14 -8.79 19.08
C LYS A 84 -8.83 -7.46 18.79
N ASP A 85 -8.07 -6.45 18.36
CA ASP A 85 -8.60 -5.14 18.03
C ASP A 85 -8.42 -4.83 16.54
N ALA A 86 -9.53 -4.71 15.84
CA ALA A 86 -9.55 -4.50 14.39
C ALA A 86 -9.03 -3.11 14.02
N ASP A 87 -9.25 -2.09 14.87
CA ASP A 87 -8.81 -0.72 14.60
C ASP A 87 -7.28 -0.61 14.66
N SER A 88 -6.68 -1.13 15.73
CA SER A 88 -5.23 -1.24 15.85
C SER A 88 -4.64 -2.07 14.71
N CYS A 89 -5.21 -3.23 14.38
CA CYS A 89 -4.74 -4.06 13.27
C CYS A 89 -4.78 -3.33 11.92
N LEU A 90 -5.89 -2.64 11.63
CA LEU A 90 -6.04 -1.85 10.41
C LEU A 90 -5.01 -0.73 10.34
N SER A 91 -4.79 -0.02 11.45
CA SER A 91 -3.79 1.05 11.52
C SER A 91 -2.36 0.52 11.35
N GLN A 92 -2.03 -0.62 11.96
CA GLN A 92 -0.72 -1.26 11.79
C GLN A 92 -0.50 -1.76 10.35
N LEU A 93 -1.54 -2.26 9.70
CA LEU A 93 -1.48 -2.72 8.31
C LEU A 93 -1.21 -1.56 7.35
N LEU A 94 -1.91 -0.42 7.52
CA LEU A 94 -1.67 0.78 6.73
C LEU A 94 -0.26 1.34 6.94
N GLU A 95 0.22 1.34 8.18
CA GLU A 95 1.59 1.76 8.49
C GLU A 95 2.62 0.84 7.85
N PHE A 96 2.39 -0.48 7.85
CA PHE A 96 3.25 -1.44 7.15
C PHE A 96 3.31 -1.16 5.65
N LEU A 97 2.16 -0.97 5.00
CA LEU A 97 2.11 -0.67 3.57
C LEU A 97 2.88 0.62 3.25
N LYS A 98 2.72 1.66 4.07
CA LYS A 98 3.46 2.92 3.92
C LYS A 98 4.98 2.69 3.99
N ILE A 99 5.46 1.93 4.97
CA ILE A 99 6.89 1.60 5.11
C ILE A 99 7.40 0.86 3.88
N GLU A 100 6.61 -0.08 3.34
CA GLU A 100 6.98 -0.83 2.15
C GLU A 100 7.05 0.06 0.90
N VAL A 101 6.14 1.04 0.75
CA VAL A 101 6.22 2.07 -0.30
C VAL A 101 7.51 2.89 -0.18
N GLU A 102 7.82 3.40 1.02
CA GLU A 102 9.06 4.14 1.25
C GLU A 102 10.31 3.29 0.98
N ALA A 103 10.26 2.00 1.30
CA ALA A 103 11.35 1.06 1.01
C ALA A 103 11.54 0.87 -0.50
N GLU A 104 10.45 0.72 -1.25
CA GLU A 104 10.48 0.62 -2.72
C GLU A 104 11.07 1.90 -3.35
N GLU A 105 10.70 3.07 -2.86
CA GLU A 105 11.27 4.35 -3.30
C GLU A 105 12.77 4.47 -2.98
N ARG A 106 13.19 4.07 -1.78
CA ARG A 106 14.62 4.04 -1.40
C ARG A 106 15.42 3.09 -2.29
N LEU A 107 14.85 1.95 -2.66
CA LEU A 107 15.46 1.00 -3.60
C LEU A 107 15.57 1.61 -5.00
N LYS A 108 14.51 2.26 -5.51
CA LYS A 108 14.55 3.00 -6.79
C LYS A 108 15.66 4.06 -6.80
N LEU A 109 15.80 4.83 -5.72
CA LEU A 109 16.87 5.81 -5.57
C LEU A 109 18.27 5.16 -5.56
N ARG A 110 18.44 3.99 -4.92
CA ARG A 110 19.71 3.25 -4.93
C ARG A 110 20.04 2.75 -6.33
N SER A 111 19.08 2.14 -7.02
CA SER A 111 19.25 1.62 -8.37
C SER A 111 19.59 2.73 -9.38
N ASN A 112 18.91 3.87 -9.30
CA ASN A 112 19.22 5.03 -10.16
C ASN A 112 20.59 5.67 -9.87
N LYS A 113 21.11 5.54 -8.64
CA LYS A 113 22.42 6.10 -8.27
C LYS A 113 23.62 5.25 -8.71
N PHE A 114 23.39 4.04 -9.21
CA PHE A 114 24.45 3.13 -9.65
C PHE A 114 24.40 2.80 -11.15
N GLY A 115 23.41 3.33 -11.88
CA GLY A 115 23.15 2.99 -13.28
C GLY A 115 23.33 4.16 -14.26
N SER A 116 24.52 4.77 -14.28
CA SER A 116 25.02 5.51 -15.47
C SER A 116 26.44 6.01 -15.22
N ASP A 117 27.42 5.12 -15.35
CA ASP A 117 28.79 5.49 -15.73
C ASP A 117 29.44 4.31 -16.48
N GLU A 118 28.79 3.86 -17.56
CA GLU A 118 29.45 3.09 -18.61
C GLU A 118 29.46 3.91 -19.90
N ASN A 119 30.18 5.03 -19.89
CA ASN A 119 30.73 5.67 -21.10
C ASN A 119 31.88 6.61 -20.73
N CYS A 120 32.97 6.08 -20.19
CA CYS A 120 34.26 6.76 -20.24
C CYS A 120 35.43 5.77 -20.41
N VAL A 121 35.33 4.89 -21.39
CA VAL A 121 36.51 4.25 -21.99
C VAL A 121 36.27 4.10 -23.48
N LYS A 122 36.76 5.05 -24.28
CA LYS A 122 37.38 4.88 -25.62
C LYS A 122 37.50 6.22 -26.32
N GLN A 123 38.70 6.80 -26.22
CA GLN A 123 39.36 7.83 -27.04
C GLN A 123 40.11 8.72 -26.04
N ALA A 124 41.43 8.74 -25.93
CA ALA A 124 42.41 8.68 -26.99
C ALA A 124 43.67 7.94 -26.52
N SER A 125 44.05 6.91 -27.27
CA SER A 125 45.45 6.57 -27.42
C SER A 125 45.62 6.09 -28.85
N LYS A 126 46.27 6.90 -29.68
CA LYS A 126 47.17 6.37 -30.71
C LYS A 126 48.29 7.39 -30.97
N PRO A 127 49.51 6.87 -31.17
CA PRO A 127 50.74 7.64 -31.23
C PRO A 127 50.97 8.19 -32.64
N TYR A 128 51.68 9.31 -32.75
CA TYR A 128 52.86 9.50 -33.60
C TYR A 128 53.52 10.84 -33.23
#